data_AF-A0A3D5STP1-F1
#
_entry.id   AF-A0A3D5STP1-F1
#
_cell.length_a   1.000
_cell.length_b   1.000
_cell.length_c   1.000
_cell.angle_alpha   90.00
_cell.angle_beta   90.00
_cell.angle_gamma   90.00
#
_symmetry.space_group_name_H-M   'P 1'
#
loop_
_entity.id
_entity.type
_entity.pdbx_description
1 polymer ?
#
loop_
_entity_poly.entity_id
_entity_poly.type
_entity_poly.pdbx_seq_one_letter_code
_entity_poly.pdbx_strand_id
1 'polypeptide(L)'
;MSGAKTPGTIRVGVVQINNRTDRQVSTESLRERLIGNIKGSGVEAIALNATSQSEAEAEAKAKQCDFVLFTDIATLKTSGAKKLGGMLGRAAGVGGIDKTESKVEFKLFAVNESSPRLQSGASAKEEGDEASAGTAVGQEARMVSAEVRKKSRG
;
A
#
# COMPACT_ATOMS: atom_id res chain seq x y z
N MET A 1 12.78 9.77 -21.46
CA MET A 1 13.33 11.02 -20.88
C MET A 1 13.31 10.87 -19.38
N SER A 2 14.49 10.77 -18.76
CA SER A 2 14.64 10.59 -17.31
C SER A 2 14.25 11.89 -16.60
N GLY A 3 13.12 11.87 -15.89
CA GLY A 3 12.64 13.04 -15.14
C GLY A 3 13.62 13.38 -14.01
N ALA A 4 14.38 14.46 -14.22
CA ALA A 4 15.26 15.03 -13.22
C ALA A 4 14.48 15.21 -11.91
N LYS A 5 15.03 14.71 -10.80
CA LYS A 5 14.46 14.91 -9.48
C LYS A 5 14.36 16.40 -9.19
N THR A 6 13.19 16.87 -8.81
CA THR A 6 13.02 18.27 -8.42
C THR A 6 13.87 18.52 -7.17
N PRO A 7 14.80 19.49 -7.20
CA PRO A 7 15.63 19.80 -6.03
C PRO A 7 14.76 20.09 -4.80
N GLY A 8 15.06 19.43 -3.68
CA GLY A 8 14.30 19.57 -2.43
C GLY A 8 13.03 18.72 -2.32
N THR A 9 12.72 17.87 -3.29
CA THR A 9 11.65 16.86 -3.15
C THR A 9 12.20 15.51 -2.72
N ILE A 10 11.47 14.80 -1.85
CA ILE A 10 11.78 13.42 -1.50
C ILE A 10 11.21 12.51 -2.57
N ARG A 11 12.00 11.56 -3.07
CA ARG A 11 11.56 10.57 -4.06
C ARG A 11 11.45 9.19 -3.44
N VAL A 12 10.24 8.62 -3.47
CA VAL A 12 9.92 7.29 -2.94
C VAL A 12 9.74 6.33 -4.10
N GLY A 13 10.56 5.28 -4.15
CA GLY A 13 10.37 4.17 -5.06
C GLY A 13 9.37 3.18 -4.48
N VAL A 14 8.28 2.92 -5.19
CA VAL A 14 7.23 1.97 -4.81
C VAL A 14 7.43 0.70 -5.63
N VAL A 15 7.81 -0.40 -4.98
CA VAL A 15 7.91 -1.71 -5.67
C VAL A 15 6.53 -2.29 -5.99
N GLN A 16 6.52 -3.35 -6.80
CA GLN A 16 5.30 -4.10 -7.08
C GLN A 16 4.65 -4.55 -5.76
N ILE A 17 3.34 -4.29 -5.61
CA ILE A 17 2.58 -4.78 -4.46
C ILE A 17 2.50 -6.30 -4.56
N ASN A 18 2.98 -6.98 -3.52
CA ASN A 18 2.95 -8.42 -3.44
C ASN A 18 1.65 -8.88 -2.78
N ASN A 19 0.87 -9.68 -3.49
CA ASN A 19 -0.37 -10.22 -2.95
C ASN A 19 -0.11 -11.60 -2.33
N ARG A 20 -0.15 -11.69 -1.00
CA ARG A 20 0.06 -12.94 -0.25
C ARG A 20 -1.25 -13.68 0.05
N THR A 21 -2.34 -13.29 -0.58
CA THR A 21 -3.68 -13.85 -0.35
C THR A 21 -4.13 -14.68 -1.56
N ASP A 22 -5.13 -15.53 -1.34
CA ASP A 22 -5.73 -16.34 -2.41
C ASP A 22 -6.74 -15.55 -3.28
N ARG A 23 -6.90 -14.24 -3.02
CA ARG A 23 -7.90 -13.38 -3.66
C ARG A 23 -7.23 -12.59 -4.78
N GLN A 24 -7.83 -12.57 -5.97
CA GLN A 24 -7.31 -11.77 -7.08
C GLN A 24 -7.71 -10.31 -6.90
N VAL A 25 -6.72 -9.42 -6.82
CA VAL A 25 -6.88 -7.97 -6.82
C VAL A 25 -5.85 -7.35 -7.75
N SER A 26 -6.17 -6.20 -8.34
CA SER A 26 -5.30 -5.52 -9.29
C SER A 26 -4.15 -4.81 -8.57
N THR A 27 -3.05 -5.54 -8.32
CA THR A 27 -1.87 -5.00 -7.61
C THR A 27 -1.22 -3.83 -8.35
N GLU A 28 -1.30 -3.82 -9.69
CA GLU A 28 -0.90 -2.69 -10.55
C GLU A 28 -1.73 -1.43 -10.22
N SER A 29 -3.06 -1.53 -10.25
CA SER A 29 -3.97 -0.41 -9.96
C SER A 29 -3.82 0.09 -8.52
N LEU A 30 -3.61 -0.82 -7.57
CA LEU A 30 -3.31 -0.46 -6.19
C LEU A 30 -1.98 0.29 -6.07
N ARG A 31 -0.94 -0.13 -6.81
CA ARG A 31 0.36 0.54 -6.86
C ARG A 31 0.25 1.94 -7.45
N GLU A 32 -0.47 2.09 -8.56
CA GLU A 32 -0.72 3.41 -9.16
C GLU A 32 -1.46 4.34 -8.19
N ARG A 33 -2.46 3.81 -7.48
CA ARG A 33 -3.18 4.54 -6.43
C ARG A 33 -2.26 4.94 -5.27
N LEU A 34 -1.38 4.05 -4.82
CA LEU A 34 -0.37 4.33 -3.80
C LEU A 34 0.56 5.46 -4.24
N ILE A 35 1.10 5.36 -5.46
CA ILE A 35 1.95 6.38 -6.07
C ILE A 35 1.20 7.72 -6.15
N GLY A 36 -0.04 7.73 -6.62
CA GLY A 36 -0.88 8.91 -6.70
C GLY A 36 -1.16 9.56 -5.34
N ASN A 37 -1.37 8.75 -4.30
CA ASN A 37 -1.63 9.23 -2.94
C ASN A 37 -0.37 9.74 -2.22
N ILE A 38 0.81 9.17 -2.52
CA ILE A 38 2.09 9.64 -1.96
C ILE A 38 2.55 10.92 -2.66
N LYS A 39 2.28 11.04 -3.98
CA LYS A 39 2.56 12.26 -4.75
C LYS A 39 1.82 13.44 -4.14
N GLY A 40 2.57 14.44 -3.69
CA GLY A 40 2.03 15.65 -3.07
C GLY A 40 3.12 16.66 -2.78
N SER A 41 2.78 17.78 -2.14
CA SER A 41 3.72 18.88 -1.89
C SER A 41 5.01 18.38 -1.24
N GLY A 42 6.11 18.40 -1.99
CA GLY A 42 7.45 18.00 -1.55
C GLY A 42 7.82 16.51 -1.69
N VAL A 43 6.91 15.64 -2.15
CA VAL A 43 7.16 14.19 -2.26
C VAL A 43 6.77 13.67 -3.64
N GLU A 44 7.71 13.02 -4.31
CA GLU A 44 7.51 12.27 -5.54
C GLU A 44 7.45 10.78 -5.23
N ALA A 45 6.59 10.05 -5.93
CA ALA A 45 6.58 8.59 -5.91
C ALA A 45 6.74 8.07 -7.33
N ILE A 46 7.55 7.03 -7.50
CA ILE A 46 7.78 6.37 -8.79
C ILE A 46 7.66 4.86 -8.65
N ALA A 47 7.16 4.23 -9.70
CA ALA A 47 7.15 2.78 -9.81
C ALA A 47 8.56 2.22 -9.95
N LEU A 48 8.88 1.20 -9.14
CA LEU A 48 10.01 0.31 -9.30
C LEU A 48 9.52 -1.04 -9.80
N ASN A 49 10.28 -1.65 -10.72
CA ASN A 49 9.97 -2.94 -11.31
C ASN A 49 10.76 -4.09 -10.66
N ALA A 50 11.52 -3.79 -9.60
CA ALA A 50 12.24 -4.76 -8.81
C ALA A 50 11.33 -5.75 -8.06
N THR A 51 11.81 -6.99 -7.95
CA THR A 51 11.12 -8.10 -7.26
C THR A 51 11.81 -8.49 -5.95
N SER A 52 13.05 -8.05 -5.74
CA SER A 52 13.82 -8.29 -4.52
C SER A 52 14.29 -7.00 -3.88
N GLN A 53 14.65 -7.05 -2.60
CA GLN A 53 15.13 -5.87 -1.88
C GLN A 53 16.39 -5.28 -2.51
N SER A 54 17.32 -6.13 -2.95
CA SER A 54 18.58 -5.71 -3.56
C SER A 54 18.36 -5.06 -4.93
N GLU A 55 17.47 -5.62 -5.76
CA GLU A 55 17.08 -5.00 -7.04
C GLU A 55 16.39 -3.65 -6.82
N ALA A 56 15.49 -3.58 -5.83
CA ALA A 56 14.72 -2.38 -5.56
C ALA A 56 15.62 -1.24 -5.11
N GLU A 57 16.64 -1.54 -4.29
CA GLU A 57 17.65 -0.57 -3.89
C GLU A 57 18.50 -0.11 -5.08
N ALA A 58 18.95 -1.03 -5.94
CA ALA A 58 19.73 -0.69 -7.13
C ALA A 58 18.93 0.20 -8.10
N GLU A 59 17.66 -0.14 -8.35
CA GLU A 59 16.76 0.63 -9.21
C GLU A 59 16.41 1.99 -8.59
N ALA A 60 16.15 2.02 -7.28
CA ALA A 60 15.92 3.24 -6.53
C ALA A 60 17.14 4.17 -6.61
N LYS A 61 18.35 3.64 -6.47
CA LYS A 61 19.61 4.39 -6.62
C LYS A 61 19.78 4.93 -8.04
N ALA A 62 19.49 4.11 -9.06
CA ALA A 62 19.53 4.53 -10.46
C ALA A 62 18.51 5.64 -10.77
N LYS A 63 17.33 5.60 -10.15
CA LYS A 63 16.25 6.60 -10.31
C LYS A 63 16.32 7.76 -9.31
N GLN A 64 17.37 7.81 -8.49
CA GLN A 64 17.63 8.82 -7.46
C GLN A 64 16.52 8.93 -6.39
N CYS A 65 15.91 7.81 -6.04
CA CYS A 65 15.01 7.71 -4.88
C CYS A 65 15.80 7.88 -3.58
N ASP A 66 15.16 8.46 -2.57
CA ASP A 66 15.67 8.51 -1.20
C ASP A 66 15.15 7.34 -0.36
N PHE A 67 13.98 6.81 -0.73
CA PHE A 67 13.34 5.70 -0.03
C PHE A 67 12.80 4.64 -0.99
N VAL A 68 12.66 3.42 -0.47
CA VAL A 68 12.05 2.27 -1.14
C VAL A 68 10.91 1.75 -0.25
N LEU A 69 9.70 1.69 -0.79
CA LEU A 69 8.50 1.22 -0.13
C LEU A 69 8.12 -0.17 -0.65
N PHE A 70 8.11 -1.16 0.25
CA PHE A 70 7.61 -2.51 0.02
C PHE A 70 6.25 -2.65 0.64
N THR A 71 5.32 -3.26 -0.09
CA THR A 71 3.93 -3.42 0.32
C THR A 71 3.50 -4.85 0.05
N ASP A 72 3.03 -5.52 1.09
CA ASP A 72 2.47 -6.86 1.06
C ASP A 72 0.99 -6.81 1.44
N ILE A 73 0.10 -7.37 0.62
CA ILE A 73 -1.28 -7.62 1.02
C ILE A 73 -1.27 -8.87 1.89
N ALA A 74 -1.30 -8.66 3.21
CA ALA A 74 -1.22 -9.74 4.19
C ALA A 74 -2.56 -10.45 4.40
N THR A 75 -3.70 -9.77 4.21
CA THR A 75 -5.01 -10.36 4.45
C THR A 75 -6.07 -9.75 3.54
N LEU A 76 -6.92 -10.60 2.96
CA LEU A 76 -8.19 -10.23 2.32
C LEU A 76 -9.22 -11.26 2.78
N LYS A 77 -10.11 -10.84 3.69
CA LYS A 77 -11.13 -11.71 4.29
C LYS A 77 -12.50 -11.09 4.14
N THR A 78 -13.37 -11.73 3.38
CA THR A 78 -14.78 -11.36 3.35
C THR A 78 -15.49 -11.91 4.57
N SER A 79 -15.99 -11.00 5.40
CA SER A 79 -16.95 -11.29 6.46
C SER A 79 -18.34 -11.30 5.82
N GLY A 80 -18.60 -12.32 5.01
CA GLY A 80 -19.94 -12.64 4.54
C GLY A 80 -20.59 -13.61 5.51
N ALA A 81 -21.88 -13.42 5.78
CA ALA A 81 -22.66 -14.17 6.75
C ALA A 81 -22.84 -15.66 6.34
N LYS A 82 -21.75 -16.44 6.32
CA LYS A 82 -21.79 -17.92 6.28
C LYS A 82 -22.23 -18.47 7.65
N LYS A 83 -23.41 -18.04 8.12
CA LYS A 83 -24.21 -18.71 9.17
C LYS A 83 -25.72 -18.50 8.97
N LEU A 84 -26.20 -18.20 7.76
CA LEU A 84 -27.63 -18.37 7.46
C LEU A 84 -27.93 -19.82 7.04
N GLY A 85 -27.66 -20.73 7.98
CA GLY A 85 -27.98 -22.15 7.90
C GLY A 85 -28.36 -22.61 9.29
N GLY A 86 -29.54 -22.21 9.76
CA GLY A 86 -30.05 -22.61 11.06
C GLY A 86 -30.98 -21.60 11.71
N MET A 87 -32.18 -21.46 11.14
CA MET A 87 -33.40 -21.36 11.98
C MET A 87 -33.54 -20.17 12.95
N LEU A 88 -33.17 -18.92 12.65
CA LEU A 88 -33.71 -17.78 13.42
C LEU A 88 -33.65 -16.49 12.58
N GLY A 89 -34.81 -15.85 12.35
CA GLY A 89 -34.81 -14.46 11.85
C GLY A 89 -35.91 -14.08 10.86
N ARG A 90 -37.16 -14.49 11.07
CA ARG A 90 -38.31 -13.90 10.35
C ARG A 90 -38.64 -12.45 10.77
N ALA A 91 -37.68 -11.66 11.30
CA ALA A 91 -38.00 -10.38 11.94
C ALA A 91 -36.95 -9.25 11.81
N ALA A 92 -35.90 -9.36 11.00
CA ALA A 92 -34.97 -8.25 10.79
C ALA A 92 -34.64 -8.08 9.30
N GLY A 93 -34.79 -6.85 8.81
CA GLY A 93 -34.81 -6.51 7.39
C GLY A 93 -33.57 -6.91 6.59
N VAL A 94 -33.83 -7.24 5.33
CA VAL A 94 -33.09 -6.84 4.12
C VAL A 94 -31.59 -6.56 4.28
N GLY A 95 -30.76 -7.43 3.71
CA GLY A 95 -29.48 -7.05 3.06
C GLY A 95 -28.30 -6.74 3.97
N GLY A 96 -27.64 -7.78 4.51
CA GLY A 96 -26.27 -7.62 5.02
C GLY A 96 -25.30 -7.57 3.85
N ILE A 97 -24.74 -6.40 3.54
CA ILE A 97 -23.76 -6.26 2.48
C ILE A 97 -22.45 -6.93 2.92
N ASP A 98 -21.94 -7.84 2.10
CA ASP A 98 -20.68 -8.54 2.36
C ASP A 98 -19.52 -7.53 2.46
N LYS A 99 -18.93 -7.40 3.65
CA LYS A 99 -17.77 -6.54 3.86
C LYS A 99 -16.49 -7.35 3.77
N THR A 100 -15.55 -6.90 2.95
CA THR A 100 -14.19 -7.41 2.93
C THR A 100 -13.34 -6.59 3.88
N GLU A 101 -12.60 -7.29 4.75
CA GLU A 101 -11.51 -6.74 5.53
C GLU A 101 -10.19 -7.01 4.82
N SER A 102 -9.45 -5.95 4.53
CA SER A 102 -8.11 -6.01 3.94
C SER A 102 -7.07 -5.53 4.95
N LYS A 103 -5.93 -6.22 5.00
CA LYS A 103 -4.74 -5.77 5.72
C LYS A 103 -3.56 -5.71 4.76
N VAL A 104 -2.91 -4.56 4.68
CA VAL A 104 -1.62 -4.38 4.00
C VAL A 104 -0.54 -4.18 5.05
N GLU A 105 0.61 -4.75 4.82
CA GLU A 105 1.82 -4.57 5.63
C GLU A 105 2.87 -3.94 4.74
N PHE A 106 3.53 -2.91 5.24
CA PHE A 106 4.46 -2.15 4.44
C PHE A 106 5.71 -1.78 5.21
N LYS A 107 6.81 -1.68 4.47
CA LYS A 107 8.14 -1.37 4.98
C LYS A 107 8.78 -0.31 4.10
N LEU A 108 9.18 0.78 4.72
CA LEU A 108 9.93 1.85 4.08
C LEU A 108 11.39 1.73 4.48
N PHE A 109 12.28 1.64 3.51
CA PHE A 109 13.73 1.66 3.70
C PHE A 109 14.27 2.94 3.10
N ALA A 110 15.29 3.54 3.71
CA ALA A 110 16.06 4.55 3.01
C ALA A 110 17.06 3.86 2.07
N VAL A 111 17.35 4.46 0.93
CA VAL A 111 18.37 3.91 0.01
C VAL A 111 19.73 3.90 0.71
N ASN A 112 20.48 2.80 0.61
CA ASN A 112 21.70 2.49 1.38
C ASN A 112 21.49 2.18 2.88
N GLU A 113 20.25 1.97 3.34
CA GLU A 113 19.96 1.49 4.70
C GLU A 113 19.30 0.11 4.66
N SER A 114 19.83 -0.84 5.43
CA SER A 114 19.26 -2.19 5.56
C SER A 114 18.11 -2.26 6.58
N SER A 115 18.01 -1.29 7.49
CA SER A 115 16.95 -1.21 8.49
C SER A 115 15.75 -0.44 7.97
N PRO A 116 14.52 -0.94 8.18
CA PRO A 116 13.32 -0.20 7.79
C PRO A 116 13.19 1.05 8.67
N ARG A 117 13.03 2.20 8.03
CA ARG A 117 12.68 3.48 8.67
C ARG A 117 11.26 3.46 9.22
N LEU A 118 10.37 2.77 8.50
CA LEU A 118 8.99 2.54 8.92
C LEU A 118 8.64 1.11 8.62
N GLN A 119 8.09 0.40 9.59
CA GLN A 119 7.44 -0.87 9.39
C GLN A 119 6.09 -0.80 10.07
N SER A 120 5.01 -0.87 9.29
CA SER A 120 3.66 -0.74 9.80
C SER A 120 2.69 -1.53 8.93
N GLY A 121 1.42 -1.55 9.33
CA GLY A 121 0.35 -2.11 8.53
C GLY A 121 -0.87 -1.20 8.57
N ALA A 122 -1.64 -1.21 7.49
CA ALA A 122 -2.93 -0.55 7.41
C ALA A 122 -4.01 -1.61 7.19
N SER A 123 -5.17 -1.39 7.79
CA SER A 123 -6.34 -2.20 7.50
C SER A 123 -7.52 -1.34 7.13
N ALA A 124 -8.40 -1.92 6.33
CA ALA A 124 -9.64 -1.29 5.92
C ALA A 124 -10.72 -2.36 5.84
N LYS A 125 -11.97 -1.91 5.92
CA LYS A 125 -13.13 -2.78 5.80
C LYS A 125 -14.17 -2.09 4.94
N GLU A 126 -14.30 -2.56 3.71
CA GLU A 126 -15.17 -1.96 2.69
C GLU A 126 -16.01 -3.03 2.01
N GLU A 127 -16.97 -2.60 1.21
CA GLU A 127 -17.75 -3.47 0.35
C GLU A 127 -16.91 -3.82 -0.90
N GLY A 128 -16.47 -5.07 -1.00
CA GLY A 128 -15.62 -5.57 -2.08
C GLY A 128 -14.10 -5.49 -1.82
N ASP A 129 -13.37 -6.42 -2.44
CA ASP A 129 -11.94 -6.62 -2.19
C ASP A 129 -11.08 -5.44 -2.66
N GLU A 130 -11.36 -4.92 -3.86
CA GLU A 130 -10.60 -3.80 -4.43
C GLU A 130 -10.83 -2.49 -3.67
N ALA A 131 -12.07 -2.24 -3.23
CA ALA A 131 -12.39 -1.08 -2.41
C ALA A 131 -11.63 -1.14 -1.08
N SER A 132 -11.68 -2.30 -0.41
CA SER A 132 -10.99 -2.49 0.87
C SER A 132 -9.48 -2.34 0.71
N ALA A 133 -8.87 -3.06 -0.22
CA ALA A 133 -7.43 -2.97 -0.47
C ALA A 133 -7.02 -1.53 -0.86
N GLY A 134 -7.82 -0.86 -1.68
CA GLY A 134 -7.59 0.53 -2.07
C GLY A 134 -7.64 1.51 -0.90
N THR A 135 -8.55 1.32 0.05
CA THR A 135 -8.62 2.14 1.28
C THR A 135 -7.41 1.86 2.18
N ALA A 136 -7.01 0.59 2.35
CA ALA A 136 -5.85 0.22 3.15
C ALA A 136 -4.54 0.82 2.58
N VAL A 137 -4.34 0.72 1.27
CA VAL A 137 -3.22 1.36 0.55
C VAL A 137 -3.29 2.89 0.66
N GLY A 138 -4.48 3.48 0.69
CA GLY A 138 -4.64 4.91 0.95
C GLY A 138 -4.18 5.34 2.35
N GLN A 139 -4.41 4.51 3.37
CA GLN A 139 -3.89 4.76 4.73
C GLN A 139 -2.37 4.57 4.81
N GLU A 140 -1.84 3.55 4.15
CA GLU A 140 -0.40 3.35 3.97
C GLU A 140 0.27 4.59 3.38
N ALA A 141 -0.28 5.11 2.27
CA ALA A 141 0.26 6.29 1.59
C ALA A 141 0.38 7.49 2.54
N ARG A 142 -0.61 7.69 3.42
CA ARG A 142 -0.61 8.77 4.42
C ARG A 142 0.48 8.57 5.46
N MET A 143 0.65 7.35 5.96
CA MET A 143 1.69 7.02 6.95
C MET A 143 3.08 7.19 6.36
N VAL A 144 3.31 6.68 5.15
CA VAL A 144 4.58 6.83 4.41
C VAL A 144 4.86 8.31 4.16
N SER A 145 3.89 9.06 3.64
CA SER A 145 4.03 10.49 3.36
C SER A 145 4.35 11.29 4.62
N ALA A 146 3.73 10.95 5.75
CA ALA A 146 4.03 11.58 7.04
C ALA A 146 5.46 11.29 7.49
N GLU A 147 5.92 10.05 7.37
CA GLU A 147 7.26 9.65 7.80
C GLU A 147 8.37 10.24 6.93
N VAL A 148 8.22 10.21 5.61
CA VAL A 148 9.22 10.83 4.71
C VAL A 148 9.32 12.33 4.94
N ARG A 149 8.19 13.01 5.18
CA ARG A 149 8.17 14.45 5.47
C ARG A 149 8.86 14.81 6.78
N LYS A 150 8.87 13.94 7.79
CA LYS A 150 9.64 14.17 9.02
C LYS A 150 11.14 14.24 8.71
N LYS A 151 11.64 13.37 7.84
CA LYS A 151 13.05 13.38 7.42
C LYS A 151 13.42 14.59 6.56
N SER A 152 12.47 15.22 5.86
CA SER A 152 12.71 16.51 5.16
C SER A 152 12.89 17.70 6.09
N ARG A 153 12.49 17.59 7.37
CA ARG A 153 12.52 18.69 8.36
C ARG A 153 13.64 18.54 9.39
N GLY A 154 14.42 17.47 9.32
CA GLY A 154 15.56 17.20 10.19
C GLY A 154 16.88 17.65 9.59
#